data_AF-A0A8J5IVA1-F1
#
_entry.id   AF-A0A8J5IVA1-F1
#
_cell.length_a   1.000
_cell.length_b   1.000
_cell.length_c   1.000
_cell.angle_alpha   90.00
_cell.angle_beta   90.00
_cell.angle_gamma   90.00
#
_symmetry.space_group_name_H-M   'P 1'
#
loop_
_entity.id
_entity.type
_entity.pdbx_description
1 polymer ?
#
loop_
_entity_poly.entity_id
_entity_poly.type
_entity_poly.pdbx_seq_one_letter_code
_entity_poly.pdbx_strand_id
1 'polypeptide(L)'
;MEHIFGFFKPKTTSWEKIKIVVIDKDFVEWRSLQHCFPQAKFFLCQFHATTYWRKLLRRQLFDLRIAQRERLQSMFMQMLKR
;
A
#
# COMPACT_ATOMS: atom_id res chain seq x y z
N MET A 1 -6.99 -5.95 -13.66
CA MET A 1 -7.82 -5.57 -12.48
C MET A 1 -9.25 -5.24 -12.88
N GLU A 2 -9.50 -4.29 -13.79
CA GLU A 2 -10.86 -3.88 -14.17
C GLU A 2 -11.74 -5.03 -14.72
N HIS A 3 -11.21 -5.87 -15.61
CA HIS A 3 -11.94 -7.07 -16.09
C HIS A 3 -12.30 -8.05 -14.97
N ILE A 4 -11.40 -8.23 -13.99
CA ILE A 4 -11.62 -9.09 -12.82
C ILE A 4 -12.76 -8.53 -11.98
N PHE A 5 -12.72 -7.24 -11.66
CA PHE A 5 -13.81 -6.60 -10.91
C PHE A 5 -15.11 -6.54 -11.71
N GLY A 6 -15.08 -6.40 -13.04
CA GLY A 6 -16.26 -6.51 -13.89
C GLY A 6 -16.97 -7.86 -13.74
N PHE A 7 -16.22 -8.94 -13.54
CA PHE A 7 -16.79 -10.27 -13.29
C PHE A 7 -17.36 -10.43 -11.86
N PHE A 8 -16.67 -9.92 -10.84
CA PHE A 8 -17.05 -10.12 -9.43
C PHE A 8 -18.08 -9.10 -8.92
N LYS A 9 -18.09 -7.87 -9.45
CA LYS A 9 -19.00 -6.80 -9.03
C LYS A 9 -20.48 -7.20 -9.06
N PRO A 10 -20.99 -7.80 -10.16
CA PRO A 10 -22.39 -8.22 -10.21
C PRO A 10 -22.75 -9.31 -9.19
N LYS A 11 -21.77 -10.04 -8.67
CA LYS A 11 -21.97 -11.19 -7.77
C LYS A 11 -21.99 -10.80 -6.29
N THR A 12 -21.85 -9.53 -5.93
CA THR A 12 -21.91 -9.11 -4.53
C THR A 12 -22.72 -7.82 -4.41
N THR A 13 -23.78 -7.85 -3.62
CA THR A 13 -24.75 -6.74 -3.56
C THR A 13 -24.22 -5.49 -2.84
N SER A 14 -23.00 -5.55 -2.28
CA SER A 14 -22.45 -4.56 -1.36
C SER A 14 -21.17 -3.87 -1.84
N TRP A 15 -20.74 -4.05 -3.10
CA TRP A 15 -19.50 -3.42 -3.60
C TRP A 15 -19.50 -1.89 -3.45
N GLU A 16 -20.64 -1.22 -3.62
CA GLU A 16 -20.76 0.24 -3.42
C GLU A 16 -20.62 0.68 -1.96
N LYS A 17 -20.72 -0.26 -1.02
CA LYS A 17 -20.50 0.00 0.42
C LYS A 17 -19.02 0.02 0.78
N ILE A 18 -18.11 -0.38 -0.11
CA ILE A 18 -16.67 -0.32 0.13
C ILE A 18 -16.26 1.16 0.27
N LYS A 19 -15.75 1.52 1.45
CA LYS A 19 -15.28 2.88 1.76
C LYS A 19 -13.77 3.00 1.81
N ILE A 20 -13.06 1.90 2.05
CA ILE A 20 -11.62 1.88 2.26
C ILE A 20 -11.05 0.69 1.48
N VAL A 21 -10.01 0.96 0.69
CA VAL A 21 -9.20 -0.06 0.02
C VAL A 21 -7.76 0.10 0.50
N VAL A 22 -7.20 -1.00 1.00
CA VAL A 22 -5.80 -1.05 1.44
C VAL A 22 -5.01 -1.80 0.35
N ILE A 23 -4.03 -1.13 -0.25
CA ILE A 23 -3.26 -1.64 -1.39
C ILE A 23 -1.80 -1.88 -0.99
N ASP A 24 -1.12 -2.79 -1.70
CA ASP A 24 0.35 -2.84 -1.64
C ASP A 24 0.97 -1.64 -2.40
N LYS A 25 2.29 -1.50 -2.35
CA LYS A 25 3.08 -0.43 -2.98
C LYS A 25 3.21 -0.59 -4.51
N ASP A 26 2.08 -0.75 -5.21
CA ASP A 26 1.99 -0.77 -6.67
C ASP A 26 1.08 0.36 -7.19
N PHE A 27 1.69 1.32 -7.87
CA PHE A 27 0.99 2.50 -8.40
C PHE A 27 0.16 2.22 -9.65
N VAL A 28 0.46 1.16 -10.40
CA VAL A 28 -0.31 0.76 -11.58
C VAL A 28 -1.62 0.13 -11.12
N GLU A 29 -1.56 -0.76 -10.13
CA GLU A 29 -2.75 -1.35 -9.52
C GLU A 29 -3.66 -0.28 -8.89
N TRP A 30 -3.06 0.72 -8.24
CA TRP A 30 -3.81 1.83 -7.64
C TRP A 30 -4.70 2.54 -8.67
N ARG A 31 -4.18 2.93 -9.83
CA ARG A 31 -4.98 3.67 -10.83
C ARG A 31 -6.19 2.86 -11.31
N SER A 32 -6.00 1.57 -11.61
CA SER A 32 -7.13 0.70 -12.00
C SER A 32 -8.14 0.51 -10.87
N LEU A 33 -7.69 0.44 -9.63
CA LEU A 33 -8.58 0.35 -8.47
C LEU A 33 -9.37 1.64 -8.24
N GLN A 34 -8.77 2.82 -8.47
CA GLN A 34 -9.49 4.10 -8.41
C GLN A 34 -10.62 4.15 -9.43
N HIS A 35 -10.39 3.63 -10.64
CA HIS A 35 -11.44 3.54 -11.64
C HIS A 35 -12.56 2.56 -11.21
N CYS A 36 -12.20 1.47 -10.54
CA CYS A 36 -13.16 0.50 -10.02
C CYS A 36 -13.92 1.00 -8.78
N PHE A 37 -13.30 1.78 -7.90
CA PHE A 37 -13.86 2.20 -6.61
C PHE A 37 -13.67 3.70 -6.42
N PRO A 38 -14.31 4.55 -7.25
CA PRO A 38 -14.06 5.99 -7.23
C PRO A 38 -14.47 6.65 -5.91
N GLN A 39 -15.39 6.03 -5.17
CA GLN A 39 -15.88 6.51 -3.88
C GLN A 39 -15.07 6.02 -2.67
N ALA A 40 -14.11 5.11 -2.87
CA ALA A 40 -13.32 4.55 -1.79
C ALA A 40 -12.07 5.41 -1.52
N LYS A 41 -11.68 5.49 -0.25
CA LYS A 41 -10.37 6.01 0.16
C LYS A 41 -9.32 4.91 0.03
N PHE A 42 -8.17 5.27 -0.54
CA PHE A 42 -7.06 4.35 -0.77
C PHE A 42 -5.96 4.59 0.26
N PHE A 43 -5.49 3.53 0.89
CA PHE A 43 -4.38 3.57 1.83
C PHE A 43 -3.32 2.55 1.42
N LEU A 44 -2.05 2.91 1.62
CA LEU A 44 -0.97 1.95 1.54
C LEU A 44 -1.02 1.02 2.76
N CYS A 45 -0.86 -0.27 2.51
CA CYS A 45 -0.75 -1.27 3.56
C CYS A 45 0.48 -0.99 4.42
N GLN A 46 0.27 -0.57 5.67
CA GLN A 46 1.37 -0.27 6.60
C GLN A 46 2.29 -1.47 6.82
N PHE A 47 1.73 -2.69 6.84
CA PHE A 47 2.51 -3.93 6.97
C PHE A 47 3.49 -4.10 5.81
N HIS A 48 3.00 -4.04 4.57
CA HIS A 48 3.86 -4.18 3.39
C HIS A 48 4.83 -3.00 3.23
N ALA A 49 4.38 -1.76 3.46
CA ALA A 49 5.23 -0.58 3.42
C ALA A 49 6.40 -0.68 4.42
N THR A 50 6.10 -1.07 5.66
CA THR A 50 7.12 -1.27 6.71
C THR A 50 8.06 -2.42 6.37
N THR A 51 7.54 -3.53 5.85
CA THR A 51 8.33 -4.71 5.48
C THR A 51 9.27 -4.40 4.32
N TYR A 52 8.77 -3.69 3.30
CA TYR A 52 9.57 -3.23 2.18
C TYR A 52 10.67 -2.27 2.65
N TRP A 53 10.34 -1.29 3.48
CA TRP A 53 11.32 -0.33 4.01
C TRP A 53 12.44 -1.01 4.80
N ARG A 54 12.11 -1.96 5.69
CA ARG A 54 13.10 -2.78 6.41
C ARG A 54 14.03 -3.55 5.47
N LYS A 55 13.48 -4.13 4.39
CA LYS A 55 14.28 -4.83 3.36
C LYS A 55 15.17 -3.85 2.59
N LEU A 56 14.66 -2.68 2.25
CA LEU A 56 15.39 -1.63 1.53
C LEU A 56 16.60 -1.15 2.33
N LEU A 57 16.43 -0.86 3.62
CA LEU A 57 17.49 -0.39 4.52
C LEU A 57 18.62 -1.42 4.74
N ARG A 58 18.36 -2.71 4.47
CA ARG A 58 19.37 -3.78 4.57
C ARG A 58 20.20 -3.95 3.30
N ARG A 59 19.84 -3.29 2.19
CA ARG A 59 20.60 -3.41 0.95
C ARG A 59 21.98 -2.79 1.12
N GLN A 60 23.02 -3.54 0.73
CA GLN A 60 24.42 -3.07 0.78
C GLN A 60 24.65 -1.79 -0.03
N LEU A 61 23.84 -1.54 -1.07
CA LEU A 61 23.89 -0.33 -1.90
C LEU A 61 23.94 0.97 -1.09
N PHE A 62 23.29 1.02 0.08
CA PHE A 62 23.20 2.22 0.90
C PHE A 62 24.27 2.30 2.01
N ASP A 63 25.04 1.22 2.22
CA ASP A 63 26.09 1.09 3.23
C ASP A 63 25.73 1.65 4.62
N LEU A 64 24.50 1.39 5.06
CA LEU A 64 23.98 1.93 6.32
C LEU A 64 24.42 1.10 7.52
N ARG A 65 24.94 1.77 8.56
CA ARG A 65 25.14 1.19 9.90
C ARG A 65 23.79 0.88 10.58
N ILE A 66 23.80 -0.04 11.55
CA ILE A 66 22.59 -0.46 12.28
C ILE A 66 21.85 0.75 12.87
N ALA A 67 22.56 1.65 13.57
CA ALA A 67 21.95 2.86 14.16
C ALA A 67 21.29 3.78 13.11
N GLN A 68 21.86 3.87 11.90
CA GLN A 68 21.27 4.66 10.82
C GLN A 68 19.98 4.00 10.29
N ARG A 69 19.97 2.67 10.18
CA ARG A 69 18.76 1.90 9.77
C ARG A 69 17.64 2.09 10.79
N GLU A 70 17.94 2.01 12.09
CA GLU A 70 16.95 2.21 13.14
C GLU A 70 16.37 3.63 13.16
N ARG A 71 17.24 4.64 13.00
CA ARG A 71 16.79 6.04 12.90
C ARG A 71 15.87 6.26 11.69
N LEU A 72 16.26 5.77 10.52
CA LEU A 72 15.45 5.87 9.30
C LEU A 72 14.14 5.07 9.39
N GLN A 73 14.16 3.90 10.05
CA GLN A 73 12.96 3.14 10.32
C GLN A 73 11.98 3.93 11.20
N SER A 74 12.46 4.56 12.27
CA SER A 74 11.63 5.39 13.16
C SER A 74 11.00 6.56 12.41
N MET A 75 11.79 7.28 11.61
CA MET A 75 11.29 8.40 10.79
C MET A 75 10.20 7.95 9.81
N PHE A 76 10.41 6.81 9.13
CA PHE A 76 9.41 6.26 8.21
C PHE A 76 8.11 5.86 8.93
N MET A 77 8.20 5.24 10.12
CA MET A 77 7.01 4.89 10.91
C MET A 77 6.25 6.14 11.38
N GLN A 78 6.93 7.25 11.68
CA GLN A 78 6.28 8.52 12.00
C GLN A 78 5.52 9.09 10.80
N MET A 79 6.04 8.92 9.57
CA MET A 79 5.34 9.34 8.36
C MET A 79 4.06 8.53 8.10
N LEU A 80 4.05 7.23 8.42
CA LEU A 80 2.89 6.35 8.21
C LEU A 80 1.76 6.54 9.23
N LYS A 81 2.02 7.18 10.37
CA LYS A 81 1.06 7.39 11.48
C LYS A 81 0.14 8.62 11.29
N ARG A 82 0.05 9.18 10.09
CA ARG A 82 -0.80 10.34 9.79
C ARG A 82 -2.26 9.94 9.57
#